data_AF-A0A6L9IXW1-F1
#
_entry.id   AF-A0A6L9IXW1-F1
#
_cell.length_a   1.000
_cell.length_b   1.000
_cell.length_c   1.000
_cell.angle_alpha   90.00
_cell.angle_beta   90.00
_cell.angle_gamma   90.00
#
_symmetry.space_group_name_H-M   'P 1'
#
loop_
_entity.id
_entity.type
_entity.pdbx_description
1 polymer ?
#
loop_
_entity_poly.entity_id
_entity_poly.type
_entity_poly.pdbx_seq_one_letter_code
_entity_poly.pdbx_strand_id
1 'polypeptide(L)'
;MKTKPIVSMVVAMLVVTLCAGGLPPIHAEGERAPAGAARLGLVGDPDFDPNDLAPDMRLWYDRLWLAISSDSAYPNPDNAASSGDLYLIGRSLNNHVTALLTAFRVTGDLALLEEADRLMELARAELRDDDGDGFMNWRWLYDDSVESYYGNDYHKMDEILAHSLVAAVAYALRQNEQFNPIFGEHADFWTDHLGNDFLGKWEARGDDIDKSLAHPYSNFMRLYYYLYRLTGDEAYLDEANYRADVLDGSMIEVDTGNGMAFTWDHRVVLPGKEPWGCQPTTYSLQTVLAFQDMHLENFNRYADDVYMTHYMVTFRELVLQYGTDAMAGNVCGEGEQSFGKFTISSLPALAIWDNTGTFLEISDAAYYQFESPNTPRRVFIPAYMLLALDGLPPVVESDVAYVATPASDWASLPAREDALP
;
A
#
# COMPACT_ATOMS: atom_id res chain seq x y z
N MET A 1 37.15 79.80 -32.27
CA MET A 1 36.28 80.08 -31.12
C MET A 1 35.22 78.99 -31.03
N LYS A 2 35.09 78.35 -29.85
CA LYS A 2 33.98 77.50 -29.32
C LYS A 2 33.16 76.71 -30.38
N THR A 3 33.19 75.37 -30.41
CA THR A 3 32.64 74.45 -29.40
C THR A 3 33.20 73.02 -29.53
N LYS A 4 33.30 72.28 -28.41
CA LYS A 4 33.62 70.83 -28.31
C LYS A 4 32.32 69.97 -28.35
N PRO A 5 32.34 68.65 -28.03
CA PRO A 5 32.48 67.50 -28.94
C PRO A 5 31.24 66.58 -28.91
N ILE A 6 31.15 65.57 -29.79
CA ILE A 6 30.23 64.43 -29.60
C ILE A 6 30.97 63.12 -29.85
N VAL A 7 31.02 62.30 -28.81
CA VAL A 7 31.33 60.87 -28.79
C VAL A 7 30.06 60.16 -28.32
N SER A 8 29.62 59.10 -29.00
CA SER A 8 28.86 57.93 -28.49
C SER A 8 28.52 57.05 -29.70
N MET A 9 29.06 55.85 -29.88
CA MET A 9 29.05 54.64 -29.05
C MET A 9 27.68 53.94 -29.05
N VAL A 10 27.69 52.79 -29.73
CA VAL A 10 26.67 51.76 -29.87
C VAL A 10 26.35 51.14 -28.51
N VAL A 11 25.07 51.06 -28.10
CA VAL A 11 24.52 50.00 -27.23
C VAL A 11 23.02 49.82 -27.49
N ALA A 12 22.62 48.56 -27.47
CA ALA A 12 21.37 47.91 -27.79
C ALA A 12 20.13 48.28 -26.94
N MET A 13 18.99 47.91 -27.51
CA MET A 13 17.63 47.87 -26.95
C MET A 13 17.58 47.29 -25.52
N LEU A 14 16.89 48.04 -24.65
CA LEU A 14 16.42 47.58 -23.35
C LEU A 14 15.07 46.85 -23.57
N VAL A 15 15.05 45.53 -23.39
CA VAL A 15 13.82 44.76 -23.16
C VAL A 15 13.56 44.79 -21.65
N VAL A 16 12.38 45.27 -21.27
CA VAL A 16 11.87 45.22 -19.90
C VAL A 16 11.35 43.80 -19.66
N THR A 17 12.12 42.98 -18.95
CA THR A 17 11.67 41.68 -18.44
C THR A 17 10.95 41.92 -17.11
N LEU A 18 9.68 41.53 -17.05
CA LEU A 18 8.93 41.39 -15.79
C LEU A 18 9.64 40.37 -14.90
N CYS A 19 10.01 40.76 -13.69
CA CYS A 19 10.34 39.83 -12.62
C CYS A 19 9.07 39.11 -12.18
N ALA A 20 8.84 37.90 -12.70
CA ALA A 20 8.07 36.89 -11.97
C ALA A 20 8.98 36.38 -10.85
N GLY A 21 8.57 36.59 -9.60
CA GLY A 21 9.26 36.04 -8.43
C GLY A 21 9.10 34.52 -8.41
N GLY A 22 10.10 33.81 -8.93
CA GLY A 22 10.29 32.40 -8.65
C GLY A 22 10.85 32.26 -7.24
N LEU A 23 10.14 31.52 -6.38
CA LEU A 23 10.70 31.00 -5.15
C LEU A 23 11.84 30.02 -5.50
N PRO A 24 12.94 29.98 -4.73
CA PRO A 24 14.00 29.01 -4.96
C PRO A 24 13.50 27.58 -4.64
N PRO A 25 14.02 26.55 -5.33
CA PRO A 25 13.71 25.16 -5.01
C PRO A 25 14.21 24.85 -3.59
N ILE A 26 13.35 24.22 -2.79
CA ILE A 26 13.70 23.68 -1.48
C ILE A 26 14.48 22.38 -1.74
N HIS A 27 15.80 22.48 -1.88
CA HIS A 27 16.67 21.31 -1.79
C HIS A 27 17.27 21.24 -0.39
N ALA A 28 17.02 20.12 0.29
CA ALA A 28 18.08 19.45 1.00
C ALA A 28 18.48 18.24 0.14
N GLU A 29 19.60 18.35 -0.56
CA GLU A 29 20.34 17.19 -1.07
C GLU A 29 20.91 16.44 0.14
N GLY A 30 20.11 15.54 0.70
CA GLY A 30 20.57 14.44 1.53
C GLY A 30 20.27 13.17 0.75
N GLU A 31 21.31 12.49 0.28
CA GLU A 31 21.16 11.17 -0.34
C GLU A 31 20.45 10.25 0.66
N ARG A 32 19.23 9.83 0.30
CA ARG A 32 18.40 8.94 1.13
C ARG A 32 19.15 7.61 1.25
N ALA A 33 19.62 7.27 2.44
CA ALA A 33 20.11 5.90 2.66
C ALA A 33 18.89 4.97 2.61
N PRO A 34 18.89 3.90 1.80
CA PRO A 34 17.79 2.96 1.82
C PRO A 34 17.62 2.39 3.23
N ALA A 35 16.38 2.35 3.72
CA ALA A 35 16.05 1.70 4.98
C ALA A 35 16.38 0.21 4.81
N GLY A 36 17.41 -0.28 5.51
CA GLY A 36 17.76 -1.69 5.43
C GLY A 36 16.61 -2.56 5.95
N ALA A 37 16.02 -3.38 5.08
CA ALA A 37 14.87 -4.26 5.36
C ALA A 37 15.01 -5.12 6.65
N ALA A 38 16.24 -5.41 7.08
CA ALA A 38 16.51 -6.16 8.32
C ALA A 38 16.04 -5.45 9.61
N ARG A 39 15.68 -4.17 9.58
CA ARG A 39 15.20 -3.40 10.75
C ARG A 39 13.67 -3.47 10.95
N LEU A 40 12.90 -3.80 9.91
CA LEU A 40 11.44 -3.63 9.85
C LEU A 40 10.67 -4.96 9.97
N GLY A 41 11.15 -5.87 10.83
CA GLY A 41 10.47 -7.13 11.10
C GLY A 41 9.10 -6.92 11.79
N LEU A 42 8.23 -7.92 11.72
CA LEU A 42 6.95 -7.96 12.47
C LEU A 42 7.18 -8.30 13.94
N VAL A 43 8.01 -7.54 14.64
CA VAL A 43 8.35 -7.75 16.06
C VAL A 43 8.08 -6.48 16.83
N GLY A 44 7.35 -6.60 17.92
CA GLY A 44 6.97 -5.49 18.78
C GLY A 44 8.09 -5.06 19.72
N ASP A 45 8.01 -3.80 20.13
CA ASP A 45 8.84 -3.19 21.15
C ASP A 45 7.97 -2.95 22.40
N PRO A 46 8.14 -3.75 23.47
CA PRO A 46 7.34 -3.61 24.69
C PRO A 46 7.62 -2.30 25.44
N ASP A 47 8.71 -1.61 25.10
CA ASP A 47 9.11 -0.33 25.70
C ASP A 47 8.80 0.86 24.79
N PHE A 48 8.06 0.66 23.68
CA PHE A 48 7.71 1.74 22.74
C PHE A 48 7.00 2.91 23.44
N ASP A 49 7.55 4.11 23.27
CA ASP A 49 6.91 5.38 23.64
C ASP A 49 6.82 6.28 22.39
N PRO A 50 5.63 6.74 21.98
CA PRO A 50 5.50 7.67 20.87
C PRO A 50 6.22 9.00 21.08
N ASN A 51 6.64 9.35 22.30
CA ASN A 51 7.47 10.54 22.57
C ASN A 51 8.92 10.39 22.07
N ASP A 52 9.38 9.17 21.80
CA ASP A 52 10.71 8.90 21.27
C ASP A 52 10.77 8.99 19.74
N LEU A 53 9.61 9.12 19.07
CA LEU A 53 9.53 9.36 17.64
C LEU A 53 10.03 10.76 17.28
N ALA A 54 10.67 10.88 16.10
CA ALA A 54 10.99 12.18 15.51
C ALA A 54 9.70 13.02 15.33
N PRO A 55 9.75 14.37 15.44
CA PRO A 55 8.55 15.21 15.40
C PRO A 55 7.61 14.96 14.22
N ASP A 56 8.15 14.79 13.02
CA ASP A 56 7.37 14.53 11.80
C ASP A 56 6.72 13.14 11.84
N MET A 57 7.43 12.12 12.34
CA MET A 57 6.84 10.78 12.53
C MET A 57 5.76 10.80 13.60
N ARG A 58 5.97 11.52 14.71
CA ARG A 58 4.97 11.65 15.77
C ARG A 58 3.67 12.26 15.25
N LEU A 59 3.74 13.27 14.39
CA LEU A 59 2.56 13.85 13.75
C LEU A 59 1.74 12.81 12.99
N TRP A 60 2.39 11.97 12.17
CA TRP A 60 1.70 10.93 11.40
C TRP A 60 1.19 9.78 12.28
N TYR A 61 1.93 9.44 13.33
CA TYR A 61 1.51 8.47 14.34
C TYR A 61 0.23 8.92 15.05
N ASP A 62 0.16 10.18 15.51
CA ASP A 62 -1.05 10.71 16.15
C ASP A 62 -2.24 10.72 15.18
N ARG A 63 -2.00 11.09 13.91
CA ARG A 63 -3.03 11.05 12.84
C ARG A 63 -3.52 9.64 12.55
N LEU A 64 -2.63 8.65 12.58
CA LEU A 64 -2.99 7.24 12.42
C LEU A 64 -3.96 6.81 13.52
N TRP A 65 -3.64 7.08 14.79
CA TRP A 65 -4.51 6.72 15.91
C TRP A 65 -5.84 7.48 15.94
N LEU A 66 -5.85 8.75 15.50
CA LEU A 66 -7.11 9.47 15.29
C LEU A 66 -7.97 8.82 14.19
N ALA A 67 -7.36 8.27 13.14
CA ALA A 67 -8.08 7.58 12.07
C ALA A 67 -8.60 6.21 12.52
N ILE A 68 -7.80 5.44 13.27
CA ILE A 68 -8.19 4.15 13.86
C ILE A 68 -9.40 4.34 14.79
N SER A 69 -9.35 5.34 15.66
CA SER A 69 -10.42 5.63 16.63
C SER A 69 -11.63 6.38 16.07
N SER A 70 -11.68 6.62 14.76
CA SER A 70 -12.73 7.42 14.13
C SER A 70 -14.03 6.62 13.96
N ASP A 71 -15.13 7.11 14.53
CA ASP A 71 -16.49 6.56 14.29
C ASP A 71 -16.90 6.62 12.80
N SER A 72 -16.17 7.38 11.99
CA SER A 72 -16.40 7.56 10.56
C SER A 72 -15.29 6.96 9.69
N ALA A 73 -14.51 6.02 10.24
CA ALA A 73 -13.43 5.33 9.55
C ALA A 73 -13.86 4.86 8.14
N TYR A 74 -12.99 5.10 7.17
CA TYR A 74 -13.28 4.82 5.76
C TYR A 74 -12.07 4.22 5.03
N PRO A 75 -12.24 3.11 4.29
CA PRO A 75 -13.33 2.15 4.42
C PRO A 75 -13.49 1.69 5.87
N ASN A 76 -14.71 1.34 6.28
CA ASN A 76 -14.97 0.96 7.68
C ASN A 76 -14.42 -0.47 7.94
N PRO A 77 -13.39 -0.62 8.79
CA PRO A 77 -12.73 -1.92 8.99
C PRO A 77 -13.61 -2.89 9.80
N ASP A 78 -14.34 -2.41 10.80
CA ASP A 78 -15.27 -3.23 11.59
C ASP A 78 -16.37 -3.83 10.72
N ASN A 79 -16.99 -3.03 9.84
CA ASN A 79 -17.99 -3.51 8.90
C ASN A 79 -17.41 -4.54 7.93
N ALA A 80 -16.19 -4.32 7.44
CA ALA A 80 -15.53 -5.28 6.54
C ALA A 80 -15.26 -6.60 7.27
N ALA A 81 -14.71 -6.53 8.49
CA ALA A 81 -14.39 -7.70 9.30
C ALA A 81 -15.64 -8.49 9.71
N SER A 82 -16.68 -7.83 10.23
CA SER A 82 -17.90 -8.50 10.71
C SER A 82 -18.93 -8.82 9.61
N SER A 83 -18.57 -8.71 8.33
CA SER A 83 -19.52 -8.88 7.22
C SER A 83 -19.75 -10.34 6.84
N GLY A 84 -18.75 -11.21 7.06
CA GLY A 84 -18.67 -12.52 6.41
C GLY A 84 -18.53 -12.45 4.88
N ASP A 85 -18.31 -11.25 4.32
CA ASP A 85 -18.13 -11.00 2.89
C ASP A 85 -16.65 -11.08 2.51
N LEU A 86 -16.32 -12.15 1.81
CA LEU A 86 -15.00 -12.42 1.26
C LEU A 86 -14.45 -11.25 0.43
N TYR A 87 -15.29 -10.53 -0.31
CA TYR A 87 -14.85 -9.37 -1.10
C TYR A 87 -14.33 -8.24 -0.20
N LEU A 88 -15.08 -7.90 0.86
CA LEU A 88 -14.69 -6.84 1.78
C LEU A 88 -13.47 -7.22 2.59
N ILE A 89 -13.38 -8.48 3.03
CA ILE A 89 -12.22 -9.01 3.76
C ILE A 89 -10.97 -8.97 2.86
N GLY A 90 -11.05 -9.54 1.66
CA GLY A 90 -9.91 -9.63 0.75
C GLY A 90 -9.40 -8.29 0.22
N ARG A 91 -10.26 -7.26 0.16
CA ARG A 91 -9.89 -5.97 -0.44
C ARG A 91 -9.78 -4.84 0.58
N SER A 92 -10.85 -4.58 1.32
CA SER A 92 -10.91 -3.45 2.24
C SER A 92 -10.15 -3.74 3.53
N LEU A 93 -10.43 -4.90 4.16
CA LEU A 93 -9.78 -5.28 5.40
C LEU A 93 -8.29 -5.61 5.17
N ASN A 94 -7.96 -6.32 4.09
CA ASN A 94 -6.56 -6.62 3.73
C ASN A 94 -5.71 -5.34 3.63
N ASN A 95 -6.18 -4.34 2.89
CA ASN A 95 -5.47 -3.07 2.78
C ASN A 95 -5.34 -2.36 4.14
N HIS A 96 -6.42 -2.34 4.93
CA HIS A 96 -6.44 -1.67 6.22
C HIS A 96 -5.45 -2.32 7.19
N VAL A 97 -5.55 -3.63 7.39
CA VAL A 97 -4.68 -4.36 8.31
C VAL A 97 -3.23 -4.35 7.83
N THR A 98 -2.96 -4.46 6.53
CA THR A 98 -1.58 -4.34 6.02
C THR A 98 -0.99 -2.95 6.28
N ALA A 99 -1.80 -1.88 6.26
CA ALA A 99 -1.36 -0.55 6.67
C ALA A 99 -1.01 -0.52 8.18
N LEU A 100 -1.83 -1.12 9.04
CA LEU A 100 -1.54 -1.26 10.47
C LEU A 100 -0.24 -2.04 10.71
N LEU A 101 -0.07 -3.18 10.04
CA LEU A 101 1.15 -4.00 10.14
C LEU A 101 2.39 -3.23 9.65
N THR A 102 2.23 -2.38 8.64
CA THR A 102 3.34 -1.53 8.16
C THR A 102 3.74 -0.49 9.20
N ALA A 103 2.77 0.19 9.82
CA ALA A 103 3.04 1.11 10.92
C ALA A 103 3.64 0.39 12.15
N PHE A 104 3.18 -0.84 12.43
CA PHE A 104 3.73 -1.69 13.46
C PHE A 104 5.20 -2.05 13.22
N ARG A 105 5.60 -2.41 11.99
CA ARG A 105 7.02 -2.68 11.65
C ARG A 105 7.93 -1.50 11.96
N VAL A 106 7.44 -0.29 11.79
CA VAL A 106 8.20 0.96 12.00
C VAL A 106 8.29 1.33 13.48
N THR A 107 7.20 1.15 14.21
CA THR A 107 7.06 1.65 15.59
C THR A 107 7.34 0.59 16.65
N GLY A 108 7.10 -0.68 16.34
CA GLY A 108 7.02 -1.75 17.33
C GLY A 108 5.79 -1.67 18.24
N ASP A 109 4.86 -0.74 18.00
CA ASP A 109 3.70 -0.51 18.88
C ASP A 109 2.75 -1.70 18.90
N LEU A 110 2.78 -2.47 20.00
CA LEU A 110 1.92 -3.64 20.18
C LEU A 110 0.43 -3.31 20.11
N ALA A 111 0.00 -2.08 20.39
CA ALA A 111 -1.41 -1.69 20.26
C ALA A 111 -1.90 -1.71 18.80
N LEU A 112 -1.01 -1.46 17.82
CA LEU A 112 -1.35 -1.61 16.40
C LEU A 112 -1.57 -3.09 16.03
N LEU A 113 -0.78 -4.00 16.60
CA LEU A 113 -0.96 -5.44 16.40
C LEU A 113 -2.23 -5.94 17.10
N GLU A 114 -2.54 -5.42 18.30
CA GLU A 114 -3.80 -5.71 19.00
C GLU A 114 -5.03 -5.26 18.20
N GLU A 115 -4.96 -4.10 17.53
CA GLU A 115 -6.05 -3.65 16.66
C GLU A 115 -6.21 -4.52 15.42
N ALA A 116 -5.09 -4.95 14.81
CA ALA A 116 -5.12 -5.92 13.72
C ALA A 116 -5.74 -7.26 14.17
N ASP A 117 -5.33 -7.77 15.34
CA ASP A 117 -5.87 -9.00 15.94
C ASP A 117 -7.36 -8.89 16.22
N ARG A 118 -7.82 -7.79 16.82
CA ARG A 118 -9.24 -7.52 17.10
C ARG A 118 -10.08 -7.61 15.82
N LEU A 119 -9.61 -7.00 14.74
CA LEU A 119 -10.30 -7.04 13.44
C LEU A 119 -10.30 -8.45 12.85
N MET A 120 -9.21 -9.20 12.98
CA MET A 120 -9.17 -10.59 12.54
C MET A 120 -10.11 -11.47 13.36
N GLU A 121 -10.23 -11.29 14.67
CA GLU A 121 -11.17 -12.07 15.48
C GLU A 121 -12.64 -11.75 15.16
N LEU A 122 -12.96 -10.51 14.74
CA LEU A 122 -14.27 -10.21 14.17
C LEU A 122 -14.51 -10.98 12.86
N ALA A 123 -13.52 -11.05 11.97
CA ALA A 123 -13.61 -11.83 10.74
C ALA A 123 -13.73 -13.34 11.02
N ARG A 124 -12.95 -13.86 11.98
CA ARG A 124 -13.02 -15.24 12.46
C ARG A 124 -14.40 -15.62 12.92
N ALA A 125 -15.05 -14.73 13.65
CA ALA A 125 -16.39 -14.96 14.18
C ALA A 125 -17.44 -15.21 13.09
N GLU A 126 -17.16 -14.84 11.83
CA GLU A 126 -18.04 -15.03 10.67
C GLU A 126 -17.73 -16.26 9.82
N LEU A 127 -16.69 -17.05 10.13
CA LEU A 127 -16.39 -18.29 9.43
C LEU A 127 -17.50 -19.34 9.64
N ARG A 128 -18.00 -19.97 8.58
CA ARG A 128 -19.06 -20.99 8.62
C ARG A 128 -18.82 -22.09 7.58
N ASP A 129 -19.28 -23.29 7.88
CA ASP A 129 -19.47 -24.37 6.90
C ASP A 129 -20.91 -24.25 6.35
N ASP A 130 -21.09 -23.39 5.34
CA ASP A 130 -22.41 -23.04 4.81
C ASP A 130 -22.96 -24.09 3.82
N ASP A 131 -22.11 -24.90 3.20
CA ASP A 131 -22.50 -25.95 2.24
C ASP A 131 -22.43 -27.38 2.81
N GLY A 132 -21.88 -27.54 4.02
CA GLY A 132 -21.81 -28.80 4.74
C GLY A 132 -20.67 -29.70 4.27
N ASP A 133 -19.67 -29.16 3.57
CA ASP A 133 -18.51 -29.89 3.07
C ASP A 133 -17.40 -30.08 4.12
N GLY A 134 -17.55 -29.46 5.28
CA GLY A 134 -16.68 -29.58 6.44
C GLY A 134 -15.57 -28.53 6.50
N PHE A 135 -15.54 -27.55 5.58
CA PHE A 135 -14.55 -26.47 5.58
C PHE A 135 -15.18 -25.13 5.98
N MET A 136 -14.61 -24.51 7.01
CA MET A 136 -15.08 -23.21 7.49
C MET A 136 -14.59 -22.10 6.57
N ASN A 137 -15.49 -21.27 6.02
CA ASN A 137 -15.13 -20.23 5.07
C ASN A 137 -15.97 -18.95 5.24
N TRP A 138 -15.53 -17.88 4.56
CA TRP A 138 -16.37 -16.72 4.25
C TRP A 138 -17.07 -16.90 2.91
N ARG A 139 -18.13 -16.14 2.67
CA ARG A 139 -18.87 -16.18 1.41
C ARG A 139 -18.62 -14.92 0.61
N TRP A 140 -18.69 -15.02 -0.70
CA TRP A 140 -18.66 -13.84 -1.56
C TRP A 140 -20.05 -13.21 -1.59
N LEU A 141 -20.20 -12.01 -1.01
CA LEU A 141 -21.50 -11.35 -0.79
C LEU A 141 -21.60 -9.97 -1.47
N TYR A 142 -20.64 -9.63 -2.33
CA TYR A 142 -20.53 -8.31 -2.95
C TYR A 142 -21.68 -7.95 -3.90
N ASP A 143 -22.02 -8.86 -4.82
CA ASP A 143 -23.00 -8.58 -5.88
C ASP A 143 -23.92 -9.80 -6.12
N ASP A 144 -25.17 -9.70 -5.69
CA ASP A 144 -26.17 -10.77 -5.82
C ASP A 144 -26.59 -11.03 -7.27
N SER A 145 -26.24 -10.16 -8.21
CA SER A 145 -26.45 -10.37 -9.64
C SER A 145 -25.44 -11.34 -10.26
N VAL A 146 -24.33 -11.62 -9.57
CA VAL A 146 -23.32 -12.61 -10.01
C VAL A 146 -23.60 -13.95 -9.34
N GLU A 147 -24.70 -14.59 -9.75
CA GLU A 147 -25.22 -15.84 -9.17
C GLU A 147 -24.19 -16.97 -9.08
N SER A 148 -23.17 -16.98 -9.95
CA SER A 148 -22.11 -18.00 -9.93
C SER A 148 -21.21 -17.95 -8.70
N TYR A 149 -21.14 -16.80 -8.02
CA TYR A 149 -20.28 -16.58 -6.86
C TYR A 149 -21.06 -16.18 -5.62
N TYR A 150 -22.15 -15.44 -5.78
CA TYR A 150 -22.90 -14.91 -4.65
C TYR A 150 -23.35 -16.00 -3.67
N GLY A 151 -23.04 -15.78 -2.38
CA GLY A 151 -23.39 -16.69 -1.30
C GLY A 151 -22.50 -17.94 -1.20
N ASN A 152 -21.45 -18.05 -2.01
CA ASN A 152 -20.53 -19.18 -2.01
C ASN A 152 -19.07 -18.73 -1.83
N ASP A 153 -18.17 -19.70 -1.67
CA ASP A 153 -16.74 -19.51 -1.42
C ASP A 153 -15.87 -19.93 -2.64
N TYR A 154 -16.47 -19.93 -3.83
CA TYR A 154 -15.77 -20.30 -5.08
C TYR A 154 -15.06 -19.11 -5.76
N HIS A 155 -15.15 -17.91 -5.19
CA HIS A 155 -14.54 -16.71 -5.79
C HIS A 155 -13.03 -16.65 -5.51
N LYS A 156 -12.29 -17.52 -6.21
CA LYS A 156 -10.85 -17.75 -6.11
C LYS A 156 -9.97 -16.50 -5.97
N MET A 157 -10.32 -15.40 -6.63
CA MET A 157 -9.52 -14.16 -6.53
C MET A 157 -9.60 -13.55 -5.14
N ASP A 158 -10.82 -13.35 -4.62
CA ASP A 158 -10.97 -12.72 -3.30
C ASP A 158 -10.66 -13.73 -2.18
N GLU A 159 -10.79 -15.03 -2.45
CA GLU A 159 -10.25 -16.12 -1.62
C GLU A 159 -8.75 -15.95 -1.39
N ILE A 160 -7.96 -15.81 -2.46
CA ILE A 160 -6.51 -15.61 -2.37
C ILE A 160 -6.18 -14.30 -1.64
N LEU A 161 -6.89 -13.21 -1.94
CA LEU A 161 -6.62 -11.91 -1.31
C LEU A 161 -6.95 -11.92 0.19
N ALA A 162 -8.05 -12.56 0.60
CA ALA A 162 -8.43 -12.68 2.01
C ALA A 162 -7.45 -13.56 2.78
N HIS A 163 -7.05 -14.70 2.22
CA HIS A 163 -6.16 -15.62 2.91
C HIS A 163 -4.69 -15.16 2.90
N SER A 164 -4.28 -14.29 1.97
CA SER A 164 -2.96 -13.64 2.05
C SER A 164 -2.86 -12.69 3.25
N LEU A 165 -3.95 -11.99 3.59
CA LEU A 165 -4.08 -11.22 4.82
C LEU A 165 -3.96 -12.13 6.05
N VAL A 166 -4.73 -13.23 6.09
CA VAL A 166 -4.73 -14.17 7.22
C VAL A 166 -3.31 -14.67 7.50
N ALA A 167 -2.57 -15.06 6.46
CA ALA A 167 -1.19 -15.56 6.62
C ALA A 167 -0.24 -14.49 7.19
N ALA A 168 -0.35 -13.24 6.73
CA ALA A 168 0.47 -12.14 7.23
C ALA A 168 0.18 -11.83 8.71
N VAL A 169 -1.10 -11.79 9.11
CA VAL A 169 -1.47 -11.54 10.51
C VAL A 169 -1.09 -12.71 11.41
N ALA A 170 -1.35 -13.95 11.00
CA ALA A 170 -0.96 -15.14 11.76
C ALA A 170 0.56 -15.14 12.03
N TYR A 171 1.35 -14.76 11.03
CA TYR A 171 2.80 -14.63 11.20
C TYR A 171 3.18 -13.50 12.17
N ALA A 172 2.57 -12.32 12.03
CA ALA A 172 2.81 -11.20 12.95
C ALA A 172 2.47 -11.57 14.40
N LEU A 173 1.34 -12.24 14.64
CA LEU A 173 0.94 -12.73 15.96
C LEU A 173 1.95 -13.75 16.51
N ARG A 174 2.37 -14.73 15.69
CA ARG A 174 3.36 -15.73 16.08
C ARG A 174 4.67 -15.11 16.56
N GLN A 175 5.17 -14.09 15.86
CA GLN A 175 6.43 -13.42 16.23
C GLN A 175 6.35 -12.63 17.56
N ASN A 176 5.15 -12.43 18.07
CA ASN A 176 4.88 -11.60 19.25
C ASN A 176 4.20 -12.38 20.39
N GLU A 177 4.10 -13.72 20.30
CA GLU A 177 3.47 -14.58 21.31
C GLU A 177 4.09 -14.43 22.71
N GLN A 178 5.36 -14.04 22.79
CA GLN A 178 6.05 -13.75 24.05
C GLN A 178 5.49 -12.55 24.80
N PHE A 179 4.84 -11.60 24.11
CA PHE A 179 4.29 -10.39 24.71
C PHE A 179 2.84 -10.57 25.14
N ASN A 180 2.07 -11.39 24.39
CA ASN A 180 0.71 -11.76 24.74
C ASN A 180 0.45 -13.21 24.29
N PRO A 181 0.21 -14.16 25.23
CA PRO A 181 0.02 -15.57 24.88
C PRO A 181 -1.22 -15.82 24.00
N ILE A 182 -2.21 -14.92 24.01
CA ILE A 182 -3.36 -14.99 23.11
C ILE A 182 -2.92 -14.91 21.64
N PHE A 183 -1.87 -14.16 21.33
CA PHE A 183 -1.35 -14.09 19.96
C PHE A 183 -0.85 -15.47 19.47
N GLY A 184 -0.26 -16.28 20.35
CA GLY A 184 0.13 -17.65 20.01
C GLY A 184 -1.09 -18.53 19.68
N GLU A 185 -2.16 -18.45 20.48
CA GLU A 185 -3.40 -19.19 20.27
C GLU A 185 -4.12 -18.78 18.97
N HIS A 186 -4.16 -17.48 18.68
CA HIS A 186 -4.76 -16.97 17.44
C HIS A 186 -3.92 -17.33 16.22
N ALA A 187 -2.58 -17.23 16.32
CA ALA A 187 -1.67 -17.67 15.26
C ALA A 187 -1.81 -19.17 14.97
N ASP A 188 -1.94 -20.01 15.99
CA ASP A 188 -2.20 -21.45 15.85
C ASP A 188 -3.51 -21.69 15.08
N PHE A 189 -4.60 -21.02 15.48
CA PHE A 189 -5.89 -21.15 14.79
C PHE A 189 -5.79 -20.76 13.31
N TRP A 190 -5.22 -19.59 13.01
CA TRP A 190 -5.15 -19.11 11.64
C TRP A 190 -4.23 -19.95 10.76
N THR A 191 -3.14 -20.49 11.33
CA THR A 191 -2.25 -21.41 10.63
C THR A 191 -2.98 -22.72 10.29
N ASP A 192 -3.72 -23.27 11.26
CA ASP A 192 -4.55 -24.47 11.07
C ASP A 192 -5.62 -24.24 9.99
N HIS A 193 -6.34 -23.12 10.09
CA HIS A 193 -7.37 -22.70 9.13
C HIS A 193 -6.81 -22.58 7.70
N LEU A 194 -5.65 -21.95 7.52
CA LEU A 194 -5.04 -21.82 6.19
C LEU A 194 -4.69 -23.19 5.56
N GLY A 195 -4.17 -24.12 6.35
CA GLY A 195 -3.78 -25.44 5.88
C GLY A 195 -4.97 -26.38 5.67
N ASN A 196 -5.85 -26.47 6.67
CA ASN A 196 -6.87 -27.51 6.77
C ASN A 196 -8.24 -27.05 6.25
N ASP A 197 -8.60 -25.77 6.38
CA ASP A 197 -9.83 -25.24 5.78
C ASP A 197 -9.55 -24.70 4.38
N PHE A 198 -8.73 -23.65 4.25
CA PHE A 198 -8.57 -22.97 2.97
C PHE A 198 -7.90 -23.85 1.90
N LEU A 199 -6.64 -24.27 2.12
CA LEU A 199 -5.94 -25.11 1.13
C LEU A 199 -6.55 -26.53 1.07
N GLY A 200 -6.89 -27.11 2.22
CA GLY A 200 -7.55 -28.41 2.31
C GLY A 200 -8.85 -28.51 1.51
N LYS A 201 -9.67 -27.44 1.51
CA LYS A 201 -10.88 -27.33 0.70
C LYS A 201 -10.61 -27.48 -0.78
N TRP A 202 -9.67 -26.71 -1.31
CA TRP A 202 -9.36 -26.72 -2.75
C TRP A 202 -8.79 -28.07 -3.20
N GLU A 203 -7.93 -28.67 -2.37
CA GLU A 203 -7.44 -30.03 -2.60
C GLU A 203 -8.58 -31.06 -2.63
N ALA A 204 -9.47 -31.04 -1.63
CA ALA A 204 -10.58 -31.98 -1.52
C ALA A 204 -11.60 -31.85 -2.67
N ARG A 205 -11.85 -30.61 -3.14
CA ARG A 205 -12.72 -30.34 -4.29
C ARG A 205 -12.09 -30.73 -5.63
N GLY A 206 -10.77 -30.95 -5.68
CA GLY A 206 -10.04 -31.23 -6.92
C GLY A 206 -10.08 -30.07 -7.91
N ASP A 207 -10.28 -28.85 -7.42
CA ASP A 207 -10.28 -27.61 -8.21
C ASP A 207 -9.03 -26.79 -7.89
N ASP A 208 -8.52 -26.09 -8.90
CA ASP A 208 -7.31 -25.29 -8.78
C ASP A 208 -7.67 -23.87 -8.32
N ILE A 209 -7.24 -23.47 -7.12
CA ILE A 209 -7.43 -22.12 -6.59
C ILE A 209 -6.69 -21.05 -7.41
N ASP A 210 -5.68 -21.44 -8.20
CA ASP A 210 -4.80 -20.48 -8.89
C ASP A 210 -5.54 -19.56 -9.88
N LYS A 211 -4.99 -18.35 -10.01
CA LYS A 211 -5.48 -17.29 -10.89
C LYS A 211 -4.32 -16.61 -11.58
N SER A 212 -4.35 -16.60 -12.91
CA SER A 212 -3.33 -15.95 -13.73
C SER A 212 -3.36 -14.42 -13.71
N LEU A 213 -4.13 -13.77 -12.84
CA LEU A 213 -4.20 -12.31 -12.73
C LEU A 213 -3.08 -11.83 -11.79
N ALA A 214 -2.37 -10.74 -12.13
CA ALA A 214 -1.19 -10.30 -11.38
C ALA A 214 -1.44 -10.03 -9.89
N HIS A 215 -2.62 -9.48 -9.54
CA HIS A 215 -2.95 -9.11 -8.16
C HIS A 215 -3.27 -10.31 -7.24
N PRO A 216 -4.12 -11.30 -7.60
CA PRO A 216 -4.20 -12.51 -6.79
C PRO A 216 -2.89 -13.30 -6.87
N TYR A 217 -2.20 -13.36 -8.02
CA TYR A 217 -0.97 -14.16 -8.14
C TYR A 217 0.15 -13.67 -7.20
N SER A 218 0.34 -12.36 -7.09
CA SER A 218 1.27 -11.74 -6.12
C SER A 218 0.84 -11.90 -4.67
N ASN A 219 -0.47 -11.84 -4.38
CA ASN A 219 -0.98 -12.13 -3.05
C ASN A 219 -0.86 -13.61 -2.68
N PHE A 220 -0.90 -14.51 -3.67
CA PHE A 220 -0.70 -15.93 -3.41
C PHE A 220 0.77 -16.24 -3.11
N MET A 221 1.71 -15.56 -3.79
CA MET A 221 3.13 -15.55 -3.41
C MET A 221 3.30 -15.10 -1.96
N ARG A 222 2.68 -13.98 -1.56
CA ARG A 222 2.69 -13.48 -0.17
C ARG A 222 2.16 -14.51 0.82
N LEU A 223 1.03 -15.15 0.51
CA LEU A 223 0.43 -16.21 1.34
C LEU A 223 1.40 -17.38 1.52
N TYR A 224 1.95 -17.92 0.44
CA TYR A 224 2.86 -19.05 0.49
C TYR A 224 4.15 -18.73 1.24
N TYR A 225 4.68 -17.52 1.07
CA TYR A 225 5.82 -17.06 1.85
C TYR A 225 5.54 -17.09 3.36
N TYR A 226 4.40 -16.54 3.81
CA TYR A 226 4.07 -16.56 5.23
C TYR A 226 3.72 -17.96 5.75
N LEU A 227 3.11 -18.82 4.94
CA LEU A 227 2.92 -20.22 5.31
C LEU A 227 4.27 -20.92 5.56
N TYR A 228 5.27 -20.69 4.71
CA TYR A 228 6.63 -21.17 4.99
C TYR A 228 7.16 -20.63 6.32
N ARG A 229 6.99 -19.33 6.58
CA ARG A 229 7.45 -18.70 7.83
C ARG A 229 6.73 -19.23 9.08
N LEU A 230 5.49 -19.68 8.94
CA LEU A 230 4.67 -20.25 10.01
C LEU A 230 4.98 -21.73 10.28
N THR A 231 5.22 -22.52 9.23
CA THR A 231 5.30 -24.00 9.34
C THR A 231 6.72 -24.55 9.17
N GLY A 232 7.61 -23.80 8.53
CA GLY A 232 8.92 -24.28 8.08
C GLY A 232 8.87 -25.26 6.92
N ASP A 233 7.72 -25.45 6.26
CA ASP A 233 7.61 -26.36 5.11
C ASP A 233 8.15 -25.69 3.83
N GLU A 234 9.30 -26.18 3.38
CA GLU A 234 10.02 -25.69 2.19
C GLU A 234 9.18 -25.78 0.90
N ALA A 235 8.15 -26.65 0.83
CA ALA A 235 7.26 -26.69 -0.33
C ALA A 235 6.51 -25.37 -0.54
N TYR A 236 6.15 -24.67 0.54
CA TYR A 236 5.55 -23.34 0.46
C TYR A 236 6.56 -22.28 0.02
N LEU A 237 7.83 -22.40 0.43
CA LEU A 237 8.87 -21.49 -0.03
C LEU A 237 9.17 -21.68 -1.52
N ASP A 238 9.23 -22.93 -1.99
CA ASP A 238 9.41 -23.27 -3.40
C ASP A 238 8.30 -22.66 -4.27
N GLU A 239 7.05 -22.76 -3.82
CA GLU A 239 5.90 -22.17 -4.52
C GLU A 239 5.95 -20.63 -4.50
N ALA A 240 6.32 -20.00 -3.38
CA ALA A 240 6.52 -18.56 -3.30
C ALA A 240 7.62 -18.08 -4.28
N ASN A 241 8.75 -18.79 -4.34
CA ASN A 241 9.84 -18.47 -5.26
C ASN A 241 9.44 -18.67 -6.73
N TYR A 242 8.75 -19.75 -7.04
CA TYR A 242 8.22 -19.99 -8.38
C TYR A 242 7.34 -18.84 -8.85
N ARG A 243 6.43 -18.38 -7.98
CA ARG A 243 5.54 -17.25 -8.29
C ARG A 243 6.32 -15.95 -8.47
N ALA A 244 7.32 -15.69 -7.63
CA ALA A 244 8.20 -14.53 -7.78
C ALA A 244 8.90 -14.51 -9.14
N ASP A 245 9.43 -15.66 -9.60
CA ASP A 245 10.07 -15.78 -10.90
C ASP A 245 9.10 -15.55 -12.07
N VAL A 246 7.87 -16.04 -11.97
CA VAL A 246 6.82 -15.80 -12.97
C VAL A 246 6.42 -14.32 -13.03
N LEU A 247 6.28 -13.67 -11.88
CA LEU A 247 5.97 -12.25 -11.80
C LEU A 247 7.10 -11.40 -12.39
N ASP A 248 8.36 -11.71 -12.06
CA ASP A 248 9.53 -11.06 -12.63
C ASP A 248 9.57 -11.20 -14.16
N GLY A 249 9.37 -12.42 -14.67
CA GLY A 249 9.29 -12.66 -16.11
C GLY A 249 8.10 -12.00 -16.81
N SER A 250 7.15 -11.43 -16.05
CA SER A 250 6.01 -10.68 -16.56
C SER A 250 6.24 -9.16 -16.60
N MET A 251 7.35 -8.66 -16.06
CA MET A 251 7.67 -7.23 -16.03
C MET A 251 8.36 -6.79 -17.32
N ILE A 252 7.95 -5.63 -17.84
CA ILE A 252 8.53 -4.99 -19.04
C ILE A 252 9.12 -3.65 -18.63
N GLU A 253 10.42 -3.51 -18.82
CA GLU A 253 11.15 -2.25 -18.62
C GLU A 253 10.77 -1.21 -19.69
N VAL A 254 10.40 -0.02 -19.23
CA VAL A 254 10.05 1.14 -20.08
C VAL A 254 10.81 2.37 -19.58
N ASP A 255 11.61 2.97 -20.45
CA ASP A 255 12.31 4.24 -20.16
C ASP A 255 11.33 5.41 -20.22
N THR A 256 11.17 6.11 -19.09
CA THR A 256 10.30 7.28 -18.97
C THR A 256 11.02 8.61 -19.21
N GLY A 257 12.35 8.58 -19.37
CA GLY A 257 13.22 9.76 -19.36
C GLY A 257 13.59 10.24 -17.95
N ASN A 258 12.81 9.88 -16.93
CA ASN A 258 13.04 10.21 -15.52
C ASN A 258 13.38 8.97 -14.66
N GLY A 259 13.64 7.84 -15.32
CA GLY A 259 13.91 6.55 -14.71
C GLY A 259 13.34 5.40 -15.53
N MET A 260 13.77 4.19 -15.19
CA MET A 260 13.24 2.97 -15.80
C MET A 260 12.03 2.50 -15.00
N ALA A 261 10.87 2.41 -15.63
CA ALA A 261 9.62 1.90 -15.05
C ALA A 261 9.43 0.41 -15.37
N PHE A 262 8.66 -0.30 -14.54
CA PHE A 262 8.04 -1.56 -14.94
C PHE A 262 6.59 -1.35 -15.39
N THR A 263 6.26 -1.82 -16.58
CA THR A 263 4.88 -2.03 -17.00
C THR A 263 4.61 -3.52 -17.08
N TRP A 264 3.37 -3.94 -16.89
CA TRP A 264 3.02 -5.36 -16.96
C TRP A 264 1.56 -5.57 -17.36
N ASP A 265 1.30 -6.77 -17.87
CA ASP A 265 -0.03 -7.21 -18.26
C ASP A 265 -0.89 -7.53 -17.02
N HIS A 266 -2.21 -7.39 -17.15
CA HIS A 266 -3.13 -7.78 -16.09
C HIS A 266 -3.01 -9.27 -15.76
N ARG A 267 -2.54 -10.10 -16.71
CA ARG A 267 -2.19 -11.50 -16.49
C ARG A 267 -0.69 -11.72 -16.43
N VAL A 268 -0.27 -12.59 -15.52
CA VAL A 268 1.11 -13.10 -15.51
C VAL A 268 1.38 -14.00 -16.71
N VAL A 269 2.64 -14.05 -17.14
CA VAL A 269 3.09 -14.87 -18.27
C VAL A 269 3.11 -16.34 -17.86
N LEU A 270 2.10 -17.09 -18.31
CA LEU A 270 1.97 -18.53 -18.08
C LEU A 270 1.72 -19.28 -19.40
N PRO A 271 2.18 -20.54 -19.55
CA PRO A 271 1.94 -21.32 -20.76
C PRO A 271 0.45 -21.41 -21.12
N GLY A 272 0.13 -21.09 -22.38
CA GLY A 272 -1.23 -21.15 -22.90
C GLY A 272 -2.17 -20.04 -22.40
N LYS A 273 -1.64 -19.00 -21.74
CA LYS A 273 -2.40 -17.80 -21.36
C LYS A 273 -2.00 -16.63 -22.25
N GLU A 274 -2.99 -16.09 -22.97
CA GLU A 274 -2.80 -14.87 -23.76
C GLU A 274 -2.80 -13.63 -22.87
N PRO A 275 -1.99 -12.61 -23.20
CA PRO A 275 -2.01 -11.29 -22.57
C PRO A 275 -3.42 -10.67 -22.58
N TRP A 276 -3.77 -9.89 -21.56
CA TRP A 276 -5.05 -9.19 -21.42
C TRP A 276 -4.93 -7.66 -21.63
N GLY A 277 -3.71 -7.13 -21.72
CA GLY A 277 -3.42 -5.71 -21.70
C GLY A 277 -3.00 -5.22 -20.32
N CYS A 278 -2.58 -3.96 -20.24
CA CYS A 278 -2.00 -3.37 -19.05
C CYS A 278 -2.89 -3.52 -17.80
N GLN A 279 -2.29 -3.91 -16.67
CA GLN A 279 -3.05 -4.06 -15.43
C GLN A 279 -3.78 -2.75 -15.07
N PRO A 280 -5.11 -2.77 -14.89
CA PRO A 280 -5.84 -1.59 -14.43
C PRO A 280 -5.33 -1.16 -13.05
N THR A 281 -5.20 0.15 -12.84
CA THR A 281 -4.54 0.69 -11.66
C THR A 281 -5.25 0.25 -10.38
N THR A 282 -6.58 0.13 -10.40
CA THR A 282 -7.36 -0.37 -9.25
C THR A 282 -6.89 -1.74 -8.74
N TYR A 283 -6.41 -2.60 -9.64
CA TYR A 283 -5.90 -3.91 -9.30
C TYR A 283 -4.40 -3.88 -9.02
N SER A 284 -3.64 -2.98 -9.64
CA SER A 284 -2.21 -2.85 -9.35
C SER A 284 -1.95 -2.38 -7.92
N LEU A 285 -2.88 -1.68 -7.27
CA LEU A 285 -2.81 -1.36 -5.84
C LEU A 285 -2.62 -2.63 -4.98
N GLN A 286 -3.34 -3.70 -5.30
CA GLN A 286 -3.25 -4.99 -4.60
C GLN A 286 -1.95 -5.73 -4.93
N THR A 287 -1.47 -5.60 -6.18
CA THR A 287 -0.19 -6.16 -6.60
C THR A 287 0.98 -5.50 -5.85
N VAL A 288 1.01 -4.17 -5.79
CA VAL A 288 2.10 -3.40 -5.16
C VAL A 288 2.09 -3.57 -3.65
N LEU A 289 0.93 -3.68 -3.03
CA LEU A 289 0.82 -4.01 -1.61
C LEU A 289 1.58 -5.31 -1.29
N ALA A 290 1.40 -6.36 -2.09
CA ALA A 290 2.13 -7.61 -1.90
C ALA A 290 3.65 -7.44 -2.13
N PHE A 291 4.06 -6.69 -3.15
CA PHE A 291 5.49 -6.46 -3.42
C PHE A 291 6.18 -5.65 -2.32
N GLN A 292 5.50 -4.63 -1.77
CA GLN A 292 5.99 -3.86 -0.65
C GLN A 292 6.16 -4.74 0.60
N ASP A 293 5.18 -5.58 0.91
CA ASP A 293 5.29 -6.50 2.05
C ASP A 293 6.42 -7.52 1.85
N MET A 294 6.61 -8.05 0.63
CA MET A 294 7.74 -8.94 0.31
C MET A 294 9.11 -8.24 0.40
N HIS A 295 9.19 -6.96 0.05
CA HIS A 295 10.40 -6.18 0.29
C HIS A 295 10.72 -6.06 1.78
N LEU A 296 9.71 -5.74 2.60
CA LEU A 296 9.87 -5.62 4.06
C LEU A 296 10.23 -6.95 4.72
N GLU A 297 9.87 -8.07 4.10
CA GLU A 297 10.29 -9.42 4.49
C GLU A 297 11.66 -9.84 3.92
N ASN A 298 12.34 -8.97 3.17
CA ASN A 298 13.61 -9.27 2.50
C ASN A 298 13.52 -10.55 1.64
N PHE A 299 12.41 -10.70 0.91
CA PHE A 299 12.11 -11.89 0.12
C PHE A 299 12.49 -11.74 -1.35
N ASN A 300 13.29 -12.69 -1.84
CA ASN A 300 13.64 -12.85 -3.26
C ASN A 300 14.13 -11.52 -3.87
N ARG A 301 13.81 -11.22 -5.14
CA ARG A 301 14.18 -9.98 -5.83
C ARG A 301 13.53 -8.73 -5.25
N TYR A 302 12.41 -8.88 -4.55
CA TYR A 302 11.75 -7.75 -3.89
C TYR A 302 12.60 -7.18 -2.76
N ALA A 303 13.58 -7.93 -2.23
CA ALA A 303 14.58 -7.42 -1.31
C ALA A 303 15.51 -6.34 -1.91
N ASP A 304 15.58 -6.23 -3.24
CA ASP A 304 16.46 -5.28 -3.93
C ASP A 304 15.76 -3.92 -4.14
N ASP A 305 16.31 -2.87 -3.55
CA ASP A 305 15.83 -1.49 -3.71
C ASP A 305 15.84 -1.00 -5.15
N VAL A 306 16.82 -1.43 -5.96
CA VAL A 306 16.89 -1.05 -7.38
C VAL A 306 15.73 -1.69 -8.12
N TYR A 307 15.41 -2.94 -7.81
CA TYR A 307 14.26 -3.63 -8.38
C TYR A 307 12.95 -2.92 -8.01
N MET A 308 12.79 -2.56 -6.73
CA MET A 308 11.60 -1.85 -6.24
C MET A 308 11.48 -0.43 -6.78
N THR A 309 12.60 0.23 -7.10
CA THR A 309 12.63 1.56 -7.74
C THR A 309 11.89 1.54 -9.08
N HIS A 310 11.93 0.46 -9.84
CA HIS A 310 11.20 0.37 -11.11
C HIS A 310 9.69 0.48 -10.93
N TYR A 311 9.12 -0.16 -9.91
CA TYR A 311 7.70 0.00 -9.57
C TYR A 311 7.40 1.42 -9.12
N MET A 312 8.26 2.02 -8.28
CA MET A 312 8.09 3.41 -7.86
C MET A 312 8.05 4.35 -9.09
N VAL A 313 8.97 4.20 -10.05
CA VAL A 313 8.98 5.01 -11.28
C VAL A 313 7.70 4.81 -12.10
N THR A 314 7.16 3.59 -12.20
CA THR A 314 5.87 3.33 -12.85
C THR A 314 4.77 4.21 -12.27
N PHE A 315 4.65 4.23 -10.95
CA PHE A 315 3.57 4.99 -10.34
C PHE A 315 3.84 6.48 -10.38
N ARG A 316 5.08 6.94 -10.16
CA ARG A 316 5.42 8.36 -10.22
C ARG A 316 5.20 8.95 -11.61
N GLU A 317 5.74 8.30 -12.64
CA GLU A 317 5.82 8.86 -13.99
C GLU A 317 4.62 8.52 -14.86
N LEU A 318 4.01 7.33 -14.68
CA LEU A 318 2.92 6.88 -15.55
C LEU A 318 1.56 7.00 -14.87
N VAL A 319 1.44 6.59 -13.61
CA VAL A 319 0.14 6.54 -12.92
C VAL A 319 -0.24 7.88 -12.29
N LEU A 320 0.70 8.58 -11.67
CA LEU A 320 0.48 9.85 -10.97
C LEU A 320 0.81 11.08 -11.83
N GLN A 321 0.88 10.92 -13.15
CA GLN A 321 1.18 11.99 -14.11
C GLN A 321 0.19 13.18 -14.08
N TYR A 322 -0.97 13.02 -13.43
CA TYR A 322 -1.99 14.06 -13.27
C TYR A 322 -1.99 14.70 -11.86
N GLY A 323 -0.97 14.46 -11.05
CA GLY A 323 -0.92 14.95 -9.67
C GLY A 323 -2.06 14.41 -8.83
N THR A 324 -2.73 15.28 -8.06
CA THR A 324 -3.86 14.91 -7.19
C THR A 324 -5.24 15.01 -7.87
N ASP A 325 -5.29 15.40 -9.14
CA ASP A 325 -6.56 15.54 -9.88
C ASP A 325 -7.11 14.16 -10.30
N ALA A 326 -6.23 13.27 -10.76
CA ALA A 326 -6.58 11.94 -11.21
C ALA A 326 -5.38 10.98 -11.14
N MET A 327 -5.64 9.70 -11.36
CA MET A 327 -4.61 8.71 -11.69
C MET A 327 -4.85 8.14 -13.08
N ALA A 328 -3.81 7.66 -13.74
CA ALA A 328 -3.98 6.86 -14.94
C ALA A 328 -4.81 5.60 -14.64
N GLY A 329 -5.58 5.16 -15.62
CA GLY A 329 -6.46 4.01 -15.53
C GLY A 329 -5.73 2.67 -15.47
N ASN A 330 -4.49 2.60 -15.94
CA ASN A 330 -3.64 1.40 -15.87
C ASN A 330 -2.15 1.74 -15.69
N VAL A 331 -1.34 0.70 -15.44
CA VAL A 331 0.12 0.82 -15.18
C VAL A 331 0.94 1.25 -16.41
N CYS A 332 0.33 1.34 -17.58
CA CYS A 332 0.96 1.87 -18.79
C CYS A 332 0.71 3.37 -18.99
N GLY A 333 0.03 4.03 -18.05
CA GLY A 333 -0.26 5.46 -18.11
C GLY A 333 -1.46 5.82 -18.98
N GLU A 334 -2.32 4.85 -19.33
CA GLU A 334 -3.50 5.09 -20.18
C GLU A 334 -4.79 5.21 -19.37
N GLY A 335 -5.74 5.98 -19.91
CA GLY A 335 -7.04 6.22 -19.30
C GLY A 335 -6.95 7.07 -18.03
N GLU A 336 -8.10 7.31 -17.41
CA GLU A 336 -8.21 8.14 -16.20
C GLU A 336 -9.12 7.43 -15.18
N GLN A 337 -8.77 7.54 -13.90
CA GLN A 337 -9.61 7.11 -12.79
C GLN A 337 -9.47 8.06 -11.60
N SER A 338 -10.42 7.95 -10.66
CA SER A 338 -10.44 8.79 -9.46
C SER A 338 -9.17 8.67 -8.62
N PHE A 339 -8.60 9.82 -8.28
CA PHE A 339 -7.48 9.93 -7.35
C PHE A 339 -7.84 9.44 -5.94
N GLY A 340 -9.13 9.39 -5.57
CA GLY A 340 -9.58 8.90 -4.27
C GLY A 340 -9.06 7.49 -3.92
N LYS A 341 -8.76 6.66 -4.93
CA LYS A 341 -8.16 5.33 -4.72
C LYS A 341 -6.74 5.38 -4.15
N PHE A 342 -5.96 6.43 -4.44
CA PHE A 342 -4.65 6.65 -3.83
C PHE A 342 -4.78 6.72 -2.30
N THR A 343 -5.79 7.45 -1.82
CA THR A 343 -6.01 7.71 -0.38
C THR A 343 -6.41 6.48 0.44
N ILE A 344 -6.74 5.37 -0.23
CA ILE A 344 -7.13 4.09 0.39
C ILE A 344 -6.23 2.93 -0.02
N SER A 345 -4.97 3.24 -0.36
CA SER A 345 -4.02 2.28 -0.93
C SER A 345 -2.65 2.36 -0.28
N SER A 346 -1.77 1.43 -0.65
CA SER A 346 -0.38 1.37 -0.21
C SER A 346 0.60 2.19 -1.05
N LEU A 347 0.12 2.95 -2.05
CA LEU A 347 1.00 3.77 -2.89
C LEU A 347 1.87 4.78 -2.13
N PRO A 348 1.44 5.41 -1.04
CA PRO A 348 2.32 6.29 -0.27
C PRO A 348 3.61 5.60 0.21
N ALA A 349 3.60 4.28 0.44
CA ALA A 349 4.81 3.55 0.84
C ALA A 349 5.88 3.48 -0.26
N LEU A 350 5.55 3.73 -1.53
CA LEU A 350 6.56 3.82 -2.59
C LEU A 350 7.54 4.99 -2.36
N ALA A 351 7.21 5.92 -1.45
CA ALA A 351 8.09 7.00 -1.04
C ALA A 351 9.47 6.52 -0.57
N ILE A 352 9.64 5.32 -0.02
CA ILE A 352 10.96 4.84 0.44
C ILE A 352 11.98 4.69 -0.70
N TRP A 353 11.52 4.48 -1.93
CA TRP A 353 12.36 4.40 -3.12
C TRP A 353 12.38 5.70 -3.94
N ASP A 354 11.58 6.69 -3.55
CA ASP A 354 11.47 7.94 -4.29
C ASP A 354 12.44 9.01 -3.77
N ASN A 355 13.54 9.20 -4.49
CA ASN A 355 14.54 10.22 -4.17
C ASN A 355 14.17 11.63 -4.63
N THR A 356 13.08 11.81 -5.40
CA THR A 356 12.63 13.14 -5.81
C THR A 356 11.73 13.81 -4.78
N GLY A 357 11.23 13.07 -3.79
CA GLY A 357 10.29 13.56 -2.79
C GLY A 357 8.83 13.67 -3.29
N THR A 358 8.57 13.31 -4.54
CA THR A 358 7.26 13.45 -5.18
C THR A 358 6.17 12.67 -4.46
N PHE A 359 6.46 11.44 -4.01
CA PHE A 359 5.48 10.65 -3.24
C PHE A 359 5.17 11.27 -1.87
N LEU A 360 6.15 11.86 -1.19
CA LEU A 360 5.90 12.56 0.08
C LEU A 360 5.02 13.79 -0.15
N GLU A 361 5.34 14.60 -1.16
CA GLU A 361 4.57 15.79 -1.53
C GLU A 361 3.12 15.45 -1.93
N ILE A 362 2.93 14.45 -2.80
CA ILE A 362 1.60 14.00 -3.22
C ILE A 362 0.83 13.42 -2.04
N SER A 363 1.48 12.67 -1.15
CA SER A 363 0.81 12.07 0.02
C SER A 363 0.35 13.14 1.01
N ASP A 364 1.18 14.15 1.28
CA ASP A 364 0.80 15.28 2.15
C ASP A 364 -0.34 16.09 1.53
N ALA A 365 -0.24 16.44 0.24
CA ALA A 365 -1.30 17.15 -0.49
C ALA A 365 -2.62 16.36 -0.50
N ALA A 366 -2.55 15.05 -0.79
CA ALA A 366 -3.70 14.16 -0.76
C ALA A 366 -4.34 14.09 0.63
N TYR A 367 -3.53 14.04 1.68
CA TYR A 367 -4.04 14.02 3.05
C TYR A 367 -4.86 15.29 3.33
N TYR A 368 -4.32 16.49 3.07
CA TYR A 368 -5.06 17.74 3.34
C TYR A 368 -6.24 17.97 2.40
N GLN A 369 -6.24 17.38 1.19
CA GLN A 369 -7.35 17.47 0.26
C GLN A 369 -8.52 16.55 0.65
N PHE A 370 -8.23 15.34 1.17
CA PHE A 370 -9.24 14.29 1.37
C PHE A 370 -9.55 14.00 2.84
N GLU A 371 -8.77 14.53 3.78
CA GLU A 371 -8.92 14.37 5.23
C GLU A 371 -9.00 15.69 5.98
N SER A 372 -9.61 15.64 7.16
CA SER A 372 -9.46 16.68 8.18
C SER A 372 -8.32 16.28 9.10
N PRO A 373 -7.23 17.06 9.23
CA PRO A 373 -6.07 16.68 10.04
C PRO A 373 -6.36 16.37 11.51
N ASN A 374 -7.44 16.94 12.05
CA ASN A 374 -7.84 16.75 13.45
C ASN A 374 -8.88 15.62 13.61
N THR A 375 -9.46 15.14 12.52
CA THR A 375 -10.47 14.07 12.52
C THR A 375 -10.32 13.22 11.25
N PRO A 376 -9.13 12.63 10.99
CA PRO A 376 -8.92 11.80 9.83
C PRO A 376 -9.78 10.53 9.91
N ARG A 377 -10.09 9.96 8.75
CA ARG A 377 -10.91 8.74 8.62
C ARG A 377 -10.16 7.58 7.98
N ARG A 378 -9.06 7.86 7.29
CA ARG A 378 -8.26 6.87 6.54
C ARG A 378 -6.91 6.65 7.23
N VAL A 379 -6.59 5.39 7.51
CA VAL A 379 -5.31 4.99 8.13
C VAL A 379 -4.13 4.96 7.14
N PHE A 380 -4.43 4.86 5.84
CA PHE A 380 -3.43 4.49 4.82
C PHE A 380 -2.29 5.50 4.69
N ILE A 381 -2.58 6.77 4.36
CA ILE A 381 -1.52 7.79 4.25
C ILE A 381 -0.75 7.92 5.57
N PRO A 382 -1.38 8.08 6.75
CA PRO A 382 -0.66 8.14 8.02
C PRO A 382 0.28 6.94 8.27
N ALA A 383 -0.20 5.71 8.07
CA ALA A 383 0.60 4.51 8.28
C ALA A 383 1.82 4.43 7.37
N TYR A 384 1.66 4.74 6.09
CA TYR A 384 2.73 4.66 5.11
C TYR A 384 3.68 5.86 5.14
N MET A 385 3.24 7.01 5.64
CA MET A 385 4.13 8.14 5.93
C MET A 385 5.08 7.82 7.09
N LEU A 386 4.68 7.01 8.07
CA LEU A 386 5.61 6.52 9.09
C LEU A 386 6.75 5.73 8.47
N LEU A 387 6.43 4.79 7.57
CA LEU A 387 7.44 4.03 6.84
C LEU A 387 8.33 4.93 5.98
N ALA A 388 7.73 5.90 5.28
CA ALA A 388 8.48 6.79 4.39
C ALA A 388 9.49 7.68 5.15
N LEU A 389 9.16 8.06 6.38
CA LEU A 389 10.00 8.91 7.22
C LEU A 389 11.01 8.11 8.06
N ASP A 390 10.74 6.82 8.30
CA ASP A 390 11.71 5.91 8.91
C ASP A 390 12.90 5.70 7.98
N GLY A 391 14.05 6.25 8.36
CA GLY A 391 15.28 6.24 7.55
C GLY A 391 15.72 7.61 7.03
N LEU A 392 14.90 8.65 7.17
CA LEU A 392 15.37 10.02 6.94
C LEU A 392 16.16 10.55 8.15
N PRO A 393 17.29 11.26 7.95
CA PRO A 393 17.89 12.02 9.03
C PRO A 393 16.87 13.03 9.57
N PRO A 394 16.80 13.24 10.90
CA PRO A 394 15.88 14.24 11.45
C PRO A 394 16.15 15.58 10.81
N VAL A 395 15.11 16.25 10.32
CA VAL A 395 15.21 17.62 9.82
C VAL A 395 15.65 18.49 11.00
N VAL A 396 16.92 18.86 11.01
CA VAL A 396 17.43 19.85 11.96
C VAL A 396 16.75 21.16 11.60
N GLU A 397 15.94 21.71 12.51
CA GLU A 397 15.31 23.02 12.36
C GLU A 397 16.36 24.07 11.94
N SER A 398 16.44 24.34 10.64
CA SER A 398 17.05 25.54 10.11
C SER A 398 15.96 26.33 9.40
N ASP A 399 15.31 27.22 10.14
CA ASP A 399 14.58 28.40 9.65
C ASP A 399 13.63 28.21 8.45
N VAL A 400 12.90 27.08 8.36
CA VAL A 400 11.75 26.99 7.45
C VAL A 400 10.52 27.48 8.20
N ALA A 401 10.20 28.76 8.02
CA ALA A 401 8.92 29.30 8.45
C ALA A 401 7.79 28.54 7.72
N TYR A 402 7.07 27.70 8.46
CA TYR A 402 5.79 27.14 8.03
C TYR A 402 4.86 28.31 7.69
N VAL A 403 4.65 28.58 6.40
CA VAL A 403 3.60 29.52 5.99
C VAL A 403 2.28 28.77 6.10
N ALA A 404 1.67 28.85 7.29
CA ALA A 404 0.27 28.53 7.46
C ALA A 404 -0.53 29.44 6.51
N THR A 405 -1.02 28.89 5.40
CA THR A 405 -2.01 29.57 4.58
C THR A 405 -3.31 29.68 5.40
N PRO A 406 -3.93 30.87 5.50
CA PRO A 406 -5.15 31.03 6.29
C PRO A 406 -6.27 30.18 5.68
N ALA A 407 -6.94 29.43 6.56
CA ALA A 407 -8.21 28.80 6.26
C ALA A 407 -9.27 29.89 5.96
N SER A 408 -9.56 30.13 4.69
CA SER A 408 -10.78 30.81 4.29
C SER A 408 -11.19 30.42 2.87
N ASP A 409 -12.46 30.03 2.75
CA ASP A 409 -13.28 29.91 1.55
C ASP A 409 -13.13 28.66 0.67
N TRP A 410 -13.50 27.50 1.21
CA TRP A 410 -14.00 26.37 0.43
C TRP A 410 -15.25 25.77 1.07
N ALA A 411 -16.29 26.58 1.22
CA ALA A 411 -17.64 26.07 1.43
C ALA A 411 -18.28 25.81 0.06
N SER A 412 -18.89 24.62 -0.07
CA SER A 412 -19.79 24.15 -1.12
C SER A 412 -19.17 23.46 -2.34
N LEU A 413 -18.92 22.14 -2.20
CA LEU A 413 -19.17 21.17 -3.26
C LEU A 413 -19.82 19.91 -2.65
N PRO A 414 -20.90 19.38 -3.23
CA PRO A 414 -21.61 18.21 -2.70
C PRO A 414 -20.84 16.92 -2.95
N ALA A 415 -20.81 16.04 -1.95
CA ALA A 415 -20.34 14.67 -2.05
C ALA A 415 -21.11 13.94 -3.17
N ARG A 416 -20.38 13.42 -4.16
CA ARG A 416 -20.91 12.40 -5.07
C ARG A 416 -20.35 11.06 -4.63
N GLU A 417 -21.23 10.25 -4.05
CA GLU A 417 -21.16 8.80 -4.08
C GLU A 417 -21.25 8.37 -5.54
N ASP A 418 -20.17 7.81 -6.08
CA ASP A 418 -20.23 6.97 -7.27
C ASP A 418 -19.09 5.94 -7.19
N ALA A 419 -19.52 4.69 -7.01
CA ALA A 419 -18.99 3.44 -7.55
C ALA A 419 -17.48 3.12 -7.37
N LEU A 420 -17.22 2.14 -6.50
CA LEU A 420 -16.08 1.24 -6.65
C LEU A 420 -16.48 0.11 -7.62
N PRO A 421 -15.65 -0.25 -8.63
CA PRO A 421 -15.68 -1.55 -9.27
C PRO A 421 -14.97 -2.62 -8.43
#